data_AF-A0A6F9CMS0-F1
#
_entry.id   AF-A0A6F9CMS0-F1
#
_cell.length_a   1.000
_cell.length_b   1.000
_cell.length_c   1.000
_cell.angle_alpha   90.00
_cell.angle_beta   90.00
_cell.angle_gamma   90.00
#
_symmetry.space_group_name_H-M   'P 1'
#
loop_
_entity.id
_entity.type
_entity.pdbx_description
1 polymer ?
#
loop_
_entity_poly.entity_id
_entity_poly.type
_entity_poly.pdbx_seq_one_letter_code
_entity_poly.pdbx_strand_id
1 'polypeptide(L)'
;MFFSLLVSVCQGISNSLTLLGTEDNHYNNLVRMYSNCTVVLENLELTYIQDYHDLSFLKVGGYVLIALNKAASIPLENLRLIRGHSLFFDKYALAVILNYETNHSSVTLNYTRGLRELKLSGLTEILKGGVKIAQNPLLCNVETIQWWDMVNKAINPSMEFKLESYGRYCDKCDPGCYNGSCWSPGPENCQTFTKLTCAEQCSGRCRGPKPSDCCNEHCAAGCTGPRPTECLACRDFQDDGTCKDACPPTMLYNPNTHQLASNPNAKYTFGATCVKNCPHNYVVTDHGACVRTCSGNTHEVEENGVRSGQVSFAALNMAHLKYLGLQSLREISDGNVVVKDNSQLCYTNGDHWKGLFRLDKQSSRVGNNADISTCGKQGQ
;
A
#
# COMPACT_ATOMS: atom_id res chain seq x y z
N MET A 1 14.54 -6.46 29.40
CA MET A 1 14.95 -6.61 27.98
C MET A 1 13.71 -6.43 27.13
N PHE A 2 13.46 -5.24 26.61
CA PHE A 2 12.45 -5.03 25.57
C PHE A 2 13.12 -5.36 24.24
N PHE A 3 12.83 -6.54 23.69
CA PHE A 3 13.12 -6.81 22.28
C PHE A 3 12.16 -5.94 21.47
N SER A 4 12.63 -4.77 21.04
CA SER A 4 12.03 -4.09 19.89
C SER A 4 12.25 -5.03 18.71
N LEU A 5 11.20 -5.74 18.29
CA LEU A 5 11.18 -6.43 17.01
C LEU A 5 11.38 -5.35 15.94
N LEU A 6 12.61 -5.26 15.42
CA LEU A 6 12.94 -4.45 14.26
C LEU A 6 12.08 -4.96 13.10
N VAL A 7 11.01 -4.23 12.79
CA VAL A 7 10.18 -4.47 11.62
C VAL A 7 11.04 -4.15 10.40
N SER A 8 11.35 -5.17 9.60
CA SER A 8 12.06 -5.02 8.34
C SER A 8 11.10 -4.70 7.22
N VAL A 9 11.31 -3.56 6.58
CA VAL A 9 10.42 -3.01 5.56
C VAL A 9 11.11 -3.07 4.20
N CYS A 10 10.39 -3.49 3.16
CA CYS A 10 10.86 -3.48 1.78
C CYS A 10 9.90 -2.70 0.89
N GLN A 11 10.41 -2.17 -0.23
CA GLN A 11 9.62 -1.28 -1.08
C GLN A 11 8.52 -2.06 -1.82
N GLY A 12 8.83 -3.20 -2.42
CA GLY A 12 7.95 -3.84 -3.40
C GLY A 12 8.29 -3.41 -4.83
N ILE A 13 7.50 -3.89 -5.80
CA ILE A 13 7.68 -3.60 -7.24
C ILE A 13 6.35 -3.27 -7.92
N SER A 14 6.44 -2.64 -9.10
CA SER A 14 5.28 -2.32 -9.94
C SER A 14 5.60 -2.57 -11.42
N ASN A 15 6.09 -3.77 -11.74
CA ASN A 15 6.45 -4.20 -13.09
C ASN A 15 5.31 -4.97 -13.77
N SER A 16 4.23 -5.28 -13.03
CA SER A 16 3.07 -6.05 -13.50
C SER A 16 3.48 -7.38 -14.15
N LEU A 17 3.37 -7.49 -15.48
CA LEU A 17 3.69 -8.71 -16.24
C LEU A 17 5.00 -8.58 -17.01
N THR A 18 5.80 -7.54 -16.77
CA THR A 18 7.05 -7.32 -17.52
C THR A 18 8.19 -8.15 -16.94
N LEU A 19 8.81 -8.98 -17.77
CA LEU A 19 10.05 -9.69 -17.44
C LEU A 19 11.26 -8.75 -17.60
N LEU A 20 12.06 -8.61 -16.54
CA LEU A 20 13.30 -7.83 -16.54
C LEU A 20 14.51 -8.77 -16.64
N GLY A 21 15.08 -8.90 -17.84
CA GLY A 21 16.23 -9.77 -18.09
C GLY A 21 15.84 -11.24 -18.28
N THR A 22 16.66 -12.16 -17.75
CA THR A 22 16.36 -13.61 -17.75
C THR A 22 15.48 -13.98 -16.54
N GLU A 23 14.84 -15.15 -16.57
CA GLU A 23 14.04 -15.67 -15.44
C GLU A 23 14.89 -15.76 -14.14
N ASP A 24 16.15 -16.20 -14.24
CA ASP A 24 17.08 -16.27 -13.11
C ASP A 24 17.44 -14.87 -12.56
N ASN A 25 17.69 -13.90 -13.45
CA ASN A 25 17.99 -12.53 -13.02
C ASN A 25 16.78 -11.89 -12.34
N HIS A 26 15.58 -12.14 -12.89
CA HIS A 26 14.33 -11.70 -12.30
C HIS A 26 14.14 -12.31 -10.89
N TYR A 27 14.31 -13.62 -10.75
CA TYR A 27 14.23 -14.30 -9.46
C TYR A 27 15.25 -13.75 -8.44
N ASN A 28 16.51 -13.58 -8.85
CA ASN A 28 17.54 -13.02 -7.98
C ASN A 28 17.19 -11.60 -7.48
N ASN A 29 16.50 -10.80 -8.29
CA ASN A 29 16.00 -9.49 -7.87
C ASN A 29 14.86 -9.62 -6.83
N LEU A 30 13.95 -10.58 -7.00
CA LEU A 30 12.90 -10.87 -6.00
C LEU A 30 13.54 -11.29 -4.66
N VAL A 31 14.51 -12.20 -4.68
CA VAL A 31 15.25 -12.64 -3.49
C VAL A 31 15.89 -11.43 -2.80
N ARG A 32 16.63 -10.60 -3.53
CA ARG A 32 17.28 -9.40 -2.96
C ARG A 32 16.29 -8.41 -2.37
N MET A 33 15.12 -8.26 -2.97
CA MET A 33 14.10 -7.30 -2.52
C MET A 33 13.37 -7.76 -1.26
N TYR A 34 13.01 -9.04 -1.20
CA TYR A 34 12.09 -9.55 -0.18
C TYR A 34 12.76 -10.40 0.89
N SER A 35 14.04 -10.76 0.74
CA SER A 35 14.79 -11.48 1.79
C SER A 35 14.76 -10.72 3.11
N ASN A 36 14.36 -11.43 4.18
CA ASN A 36 14.16 -10.88 5.51
C ASN A 36 13.17 -9.71 5.58
N CYS A 37 12.33 -9.48 4.57
CA CYS A 37 11.27 -8.48 4.64
C CYS A 37 10.11 -9.01 5.49
N THR A 38 9.48 -8.14 6.28
CA THR A 38 8.25 -8.46 7.04
C THR A 38 7.05 -7.66 6.56
N VAL A 39 7.27 -6.47 6.00
CA VAL A 39 6.24 -5.58 5.47
C VAL A 39 6.66 -5.02 4.11
N VAL A 40 5.86 -5.25 3.07
CA VAL A 40 6.04 -4.62 1.75
C VAL A 40 5.23 -3.32 1.70
N LEU A 41 5.85 -2.21 1.32
CA LEU A 41 5.17 -0.90 1.28
C LEU A 41 4.28 -0.72 0.06
N GLU A 42 4.74 -1.17 -1.11
CA GLU A 42 4.03 -1.20 -2.38
C GLU A 42 3.55 -2.62 -2.67
N ASN A 43 3.71 -3.16 -3.88
CA ASN A 43 3.09 -4.41 -4.32
C ASN A 43 4.03 -5.61 -4.24
N LEU A 44 3.45 -6.77 -4.01
CA LEU A 44 4.10 -8.05 -4.18
C LEU A 44 3.70 -8.65 -5.54
N GLU A 45 4.64 -8.68 -6.48
CA GLU A 45 4.46 -9.33 -7.77
C GLU A 45 5.40 -10.54 -7.84
N LEU A 46 4.81 -11.72 -7.91
CA LEU A 46 5.47 -13.01 -8.08
C LEU A 46 5.21 -13.48 -9.51
N THR A 47 6.17 -13.23 -10.39
CA THR A 47 6.05 -13.59 -11.80
C THR A 47 7.24 -14.39 -12.31
N TYR A 48 7.00 -15.23 -13.32
CA TYR A 48 8.02 -16.04 -13.99
C TYR A 48 8.81 -17.01 -13.08
N ILE A 49 8.25 -17.40 -11.94
CA ILE A 49 8.90 -18.31 -10.99
C ILE A 49 8.89 -19.75 -11.53
N GLN A 50 10.09 -20.33 -11.63
CA GLN A 50 10.34 -21.74 -11.96
C GLN A 50 10.25 -22.68 -10.73
N ASP A 51 10.13 -23.99 -10.96
CA ASP A 51 9.94 -24.99 -9.90
C ASP A 51 11.12 -25.13 -8.90
N TYR A 52 12.35 -24.85 -9.34
CA TYR A 52 13.56 -25.02 -8.53
C TYR A 52 13.86 -23.82 -7.62
N HIS A 53 13.07 -22.76 -7.71
CA HIS A 53 13.26 -21.54 -6.93
C HIS A 53 12.71 -21.69 -5.51
N ASP A 54 13.53 -21.31 -4.52
CA ASP A 54 13.08 -21.22 -3.14
C ASP A 54 12.23 -19.96 -2.94
N LEU A 55 11.11 -20.08 -2.22
CA LEU A 55 10.17 -19.00 -1.92
C LEU A 55 9.98 -18.78 -0.41
N SER A 56 10.80 -19.43 0.42
CA SER A 56 10.75 -19.35 1.88
C SER A 56 10.92 -17.93 2.45
N PHE A 57 11.45 -17.01 1.65
CA PHE A 57 11.77 -15.64 2.04
C PHE A 57 10.58 -14.67 2.05
N LEU A 58 9.40 -15.05 1.54
CA LEU A 58 8.30 -14.11 1.25
C LEU A 58 7.48 -13.70 2.49
N LYS A 59 7.27 -12.39 2.66
CA LYS A 59 6.26 -11.74 3.55
C LYS A 59 5.78 -10.42 2.90
N VAL A 60 4.58 -9.91 3.24
CA VAL A 60 3.76 -9.18 2.24
C VAL A 60 3.16 -7.84 2.71
N GLY A 61 2.91 -6.96 1.73
CA GLY A 61 2.03 -5.79 1.73
C GLY A 61 1.70 -5.31 0.29
N GLY A 62 0.75 -4.37 0.14
CA GLY A 62 0.19 -3.88 -1.14
C GLY A 62 -0.97 -4.68 -1.75
N TYR A 63 -0.98 -4.78 -3.09
CA TYR A 63 -1.66 -5.86 -3.82
C TYR A 63 -0.70 -7.03 -4.06
N VAL A 64 -1.28 -8.20 -4.32
CA VAL A 64 -0.54 -9.44 -4.61
C VAL A 64 -0.88 -9.92 -6.01
N LEU A 65 0.12 -10.00 -6.88
CA LEU A 65 0.02 -10.57 -8.22
C LEU A 65 0.85 -11.86 -8.27
N ILE A 66 0.21 -12.96 -8.63
CA ILE A 66 0.86 -14.27 -8.87
C ILE A 66 0.54 -14.63 -10.31
N ALA A 67 1.50 -14.45 -11.21
CA ALA A 67 1.25 -14.64 -12.63
C ALA A 67 2.39 -15.25 -13.41
N LEU A 68 2.09 -16.02 -14.46
CA LEU A 68 3.09 -16.58 -15.37
C LEU A 68 4.12 -17.49 -14.68
N ASN A 69 3.76 -18.06 -13.53
CA ASN A 69 4.62 -18.98 -12.78
C ASN A 69 4.45 -20.42 -13.26
N LYS A 70 5.54 -21.18 -13.24
CA LYS A 70 5.55 -22.62 -13.53
C LYS A 70 5.60 -23.47 -12.26
N ALA A 71 6.01 -22.86 -11.13
CA ALA A 71 6.05 -23.48 -9.82
C ALA A 71 4.71 -24.13 -9.41
N ALA A 72 4.77 -25.36 -8.91
CA ALA A 72 3.59 -26.10 -8.45
C ALA A 72 2.96 -25.54 -7.17
N SER A 73 3.71 -24.82 -6.34
CA SER A 73 3.22 -24.28 -5.07
C SER A 73 3.82 -22.90 -4.80
N ILE A 74 3.02 -21.97 -4.27
CA ILE A 74 3.45 -20.64 -3.83
C ILE A 74 3.20 -20.53 -2.31
N PRO A 75 4.25 -20.60 -1.46
CA PRO A 75 4.12 -20.66 -0.01
C PRO A 75 4.03 -19.25 0.62
N LEU A 76 2.81 -18.73 0.74
CA LEU A 76 2.53 -17.42 1.36
C LEU A 76 1.78 -17.57 2.69
N GLU A 77 2.08 -18.60 3.47
CA GLU A 77 1.35 -18.96 4.69
C GLU A 77 1.38 -17.86 5.76
N ASN A 78 2.42 -17.02 5.76
CA ASN A 78 2.59 -15.92 6.71
C ASN A 78 1.91 -14.61 6.27
N LEU A 79 1.36 -14.54 5.06
CA LEU A 79 0.62 -13.38 4.59
C LEU A 79 -0.72 -13.31 5.32
N ARG A 80 -0.95 -12.26 6.12
CA ARG A 80 -2.19 -12.10 6.90
C ARG A 80 -3.17 -11.09 6.32
N LEU A 81 -2.63 -10.04 5.70
CA LEU A 81 -3.37 -8.83 5.35
C LEU A 81 -2.90 -8.29 4.01
N ILE A 82 -3.85 -8.02 3.11
CA ILE A 82 -3.65 -7.25 1.88
C ILE A 82 -4.37 -5.91 2.04
N ARG A 83 -3.61 -4.81 2.09
CA ARG A 83 -4.18 -3.47 2.32
C ARG A 83 -4.86 -2.88 1.08
N GLY A 84 -4.35 -3.18 -0.12
CA GLY A 84 -4.93 -2.69 -1.38
C GLY A 84 -4.90 -1.16 -1.54
N HIS A 85 -3.84 -0.49 -1.06
CA HIS A 85 -3.65 0.95 -1.28
C HIS A 85 -3.47 1.27 -2.78
N SER A 86 -2.80 0.37 -3.50
CA SER A 86 -2.74 0.20 -4.95
C SER A 86 -3.52 -1.07 -5.34
N LEU A 87 -3.97 -1.16 -6.59
CA LEU A 87 -4.75 -2.31 -7.09
C LEU A 87 -4.28 -2.71 -8.49
N PHE A 88 -4.21 -4.01 -8.75
CA PHE A 88 -3.97 -4.52 -10.09
C PHE A 88 -5.17 -4.19 -11.00
N PHE A 89 -4.91 -3.52 -12.12
CA PHE A 89 -5.92 -2.93 -13.00
C PHE A 89 -6.99 -2.10 -12.25
N ASP A 90 -6.58 -1.37 -11.21
CA ASP A 90 -7.44 -0.52 -10.38
C ASP A 90 -8.62 -1.24 -9.69
N LYS A 91 -8.62 -2.58 -9.68
CA LYS A 91 -9.76 -3.40 -9.24
C LYS A 91 -9.40 -4.48 -8.22
N TYR A 92 -8.25 -5.13 -8.39
CA TYR A 92 -7.95 -6.38 -7.68
C TYR A 92 -6.80 -6.18 -6.69
N ALA A 93 -7.04 -6.61 -5.45
CA ALA A 93 -6.02 -6.67 -4.41
C ALA A 93 -5.24 -7.99 -4.47
N LEU A 94 -5.87 -9.05 -4.96
CA LEU A 94 -5.25 -10.34 -5.23
C LEU A 94 -5.59 -10.76 -6.66
N ALA A 95 -4.56 -11.02 -7.47
CA ALA A 95 -4.69 -11.54 -8.82
C ALA A 95 -3.81 -12.78 -9.00
N VAL A 96 -4.43 -13.92 -9.31
CA VAL A 96 -3.75 -15.18 -9.58
C VAL A 96 -4.10 -15.60 -11.00
N ILE A 97 -3.20 -15.38 -11.95
CA ILE A 97 -3.51 -15.53 -13.38
C ILE A 97 -2.40 -16.22 -14.18
N LEU A 98 -2.77 -17.08 -15.14
CA LEU A 98 -1.84 -17.64 -16.13
C LEU A 98 -0.65 -18.40 -15.51
N ASN A 99 -0.82 -19.10 -14.39
CA ASN A 99 0.28 -19.84 -13.75
C ASN A 99 0.40 -21.27 -14.29
N TYR A 100 0.80 -21.38 -15.55
CA TYR A 100 1.07 -22.65 -16.21
C TYR A 100 2.06 -22.48 -17.36
N GLU A 101 2.75 -23.56 -17.70
CA GLU A 101 3.60 -23.64 -18.88
C GLU A 101 2.77 -24.15 -20.06
N THR A 102 2.70 -23.38 -21.15
CA THR A 102 1.96 -23.74 -22.36
C THR A 102 2.62 -24.92 -23.06
N ASN A 103 1.83 -25.96 -23.33
CA ASN A 103 2.24 -27.09 -24.16
C ASN A 103 1.82 -26.85 -25.60
N HIS A 104 2.78 -26.50 -26.47
CA HIS A 104 2.52 -26.31 -27.91
C HIS A 104 2.41 -27.63 -28.69
N SER A 105 2.76 -28.75 -28.07
CA SER A 105 2.80 -30.07 -28.73
C SER A 105 1.51 -30.87 -28.56
N SER A 106 0.56 -30.43 -27.72
CA SER A 106 -0.70 -31.13 -27.47
C SER A 106 -1.89 -30.24 -27.75
N VAL A 107 -2.81 -30.74 -28.59
CA VAL A 107 -4.06 -30.06 -28.97
C VAL A 107 -5.13 -30.18 -27.87
N THR A 108 -5.03 -31.19 -26.99
CA THR A 108 -6.03 -31.51 -25.96
C THR A 108 -5.64 -31.04 -24.55
N LEU A 109 -4.35 -31.00 -24.25
CA LEU A 109 -3.79 -30.51 -22.99
C LEU A 109 -2.78 -29.42 -23.32
N ASN A 110 -3.24 -28.17 -23.35
CA ASN A 110 -2.43 -27.00 -23.70
C ASN A 110 -1.45 -26.57 -22.59
N TYR A 111 -1.21 -27.41 -21.58
CA TYR A 111 -0.26 -27.16 -20.49
C TYR A 111 0.56 -28.41 -20.12
N THR A 112 1.80 -28.20 -19.68
CA THR A 112 2.72 -29.26 -19.19
C THR A 112 2.75 -29.31 -17.66
N ARG A 113 2.82 -28.14 -17.02
CA ARG A 113 2.93 -27.96 -15.55
C ARG A 113 2.46 -26.56 -15.17
N GLY A 114 2.38 -26.27 -13.87
CA GLY A 114 1.88 -25.01 -13.35
C GLY A 114 1.42 -25.10 -11.90
N LEU A 115 0.88 -24.00 -11.41
CA LEU A 115 0.44 -23.84 -10.03
C LEU A 115 -0.69 -24.81 -9.68
N ARG A 116 -0.47 -25.61 -8.63
CA ARG A 116 -1.43 -26.57 -8.07
C ARG A 116 -1.98 -26.11 -6.72
N GLU A 117 -1.12 -25.55 -5.87
CA GLU A 117 -1.47 -25.16 -4.51
C GLU A 117 -1.14 -23.70 -4.24
N LEU A 118 -2.11 -22.97 -3.70
CA LEU A 118 -1.92 -21.60 -3.25
C LEU A 118 -2.01 -21.56 -1.73
N LYS A 119 -0.85 -21.56 -1.06
CA LYS A 119 -0.78 -21.70 0.40
C LYS A 119 -0.94 -20.33 1.09
N LEU A 120 -2.18 -19.87 1.19
CA LEU A 120 -2.58 -18.61 1.82
C LEU A 120 -3.32 -18.82 3.14
N SER A 121 -2.98 -19.87 3.90
CA SER A 121 -3.65 -20.24 5.16
C SER A 121 -3.68 -19.13 6.21
N GLY A 122 -2.69 -18.23 6.22
CA GLY A 122 -2.67 -17.06 7.11
C GLY A 122 -3.50 -15.87 6.65
N LEU A 123 -3.94 -15.81 5.39
CA LEU A 123 -4.64 -14.65 4.83
C LEU A 123 -6.08 -14.63 5.33
N THR A 124 -6.42 -13.58 6.09
CA THR A 124 -7.76 -13.42 6.68
C THR A 124 -8.36 -12.03 6.45
N GLU A 125 -7.63 -11.10 5.83
CA GLU A 125 -8.13 -9.74 5.55
C GLU A 125 -7.66 -9.19 4.18
N ILE A 126 -8.61 -8.65 3.43
CA ILE A 126 -8.38 -7.79 2.26
C ILE A 126 -9.19 -6.49 2.47
N LEU A 127 -8.50 -5.39 2.83
CA LEU A 127 -9.17 -4.13 3.21
C LEU A 127 -9.81 -3.43 2.01
N LYS A 128 -9.10 -3.38 0.87
CA LYS A 128 -9.55 -2.71 -0.36
C LYS A 128 -9.19 -3.56 -1.58
N GLY A 129 -10.08 -3.54 -2.57
CA GLY A 129 -9.94 -4.30 -3.81
C GLY A 129 -10.59 -5.68 -3.75
N GLY A 130 -10.84 -6.26 -4.91
CA GLY A 130 -11.40 -7.60 -5.03
C GLY A 130 -10.38 -8.66 -5.39
N VAL A 131 -10.87 -9.81 -5.85
CA VAL A 131 -10.05 -10.99 -6.14
C VAL A 131 -10.28 -11.45 -7.57
N LYS A 132 -9.19 -11.71 -8.29
CA LYS A 132 -9.21 -12.29 -9.64
C LYS A 132 -8.43 -13.59 -9.65
N ILE A 133 -9.10 -14.68 -10.05
CA ILE A 133 -8.47 -15.98 -10.27
C ILE A 133 -8.91 -16.48 -11.63
N ALA A 134 -7.99 -16.54 -12.58
CA ALA A 134 -8.31 -16.89 -13.96
C ALA A 134 -7.18 -17.66 -14.63
N GLN A 135 -7.51 -18.65 -15.47
CA GLN A 135 -6.54 -19.33 -16.33
C GLN A 135 -5.40 -20.01 -15.52
N ASN A 136 -5.76 -20.71 -14.46
CA ASN A 136 -4.86 -21.58 -13.69
C ASN A 136 -5.38 -23.02 -13.76
N PRO A 137 -5.09 -23.76 -14.84
CA PRO A 137 -5.75 -25.04 -15.13
C PRO A 137 -5.51 -26.12 -14.06
N LEU A 138 -4.37 -26.04 -13.36
CA LEU A 138 -3.93 -27.02 -12.36
C LEU A 138 -4.26 -26.64 -10.90
N LEU A 139 -4.75 -25.42 -10.63
CA LEU A 139 -4.90 -24.86 -9.28
C LEU A 139 -6.10 -25.47 -8.55
N CYS A 140 -5.88 -26.19 -7.45
CA CYS A 140 -6.93 -26.88 -6.69
C CYS A 140 -7.41 -26.11 -5.45
N ASN A 141 -8.57 -26.52 -4.92
CA ASN A 141 -9.18 -26.14 -3.62
C ASN A 141 -9.60 -24.68 -3.46
N VAL A 142 -9.09 -23.77 -4.30
CA VAL A 142 -9.40 -22.33 -4.23
C VAL A 142 -10.89 -22.01 -4.43
N GLU A 143 -11.62 -22.90 -5.11
CA GLU A 143 -13.08 -22.86 -5.25
C GLU A 143 -13.84 -23.05 -3.94
N THR A 144 -13.20 -23.66 -2.93
CA THR A 144 -13.82 -23.93 -1.63
C THR A 144 -13.75 -22.73 -0.68
N ILE A 145 -12.87 -21.77 -0.98
CA ILE A 145 -12.57 -20.62 -0.11
C ILE A 145 -13.77 -19.66 -0.03
N GLN A 146 -14.15 -19.33 1.20
CA GLN A 146 -15.17 -18.33 1.50
C GLN A 146 -14.57 -16.92 1.46
N TRP A 147 -14.41 -16.36 0.27
CA TRP A 147 -13.77 -15.05 0.04
C TRP A 147 -14.43 -13.90 0.79
N TRP A 148 -15.74 -13.98 1.05
CA TRP A 148 -16.48 -12.94 1.78
C TRP A 148 -16.13 -12.84 3.27
N ASP A 149 -15.44 -13.84 3.83
CA ASP A 149 -14.84 -13.71 5.17
C ASP A 149 -13.65 -12.73 5.15
N MET A 150 -12.87 -12.72 4.08
CA MET A 150 -11.66 -11.91 3.97
C MET A 150 -11.93 -10.53 3.37
N VAL A 151 -12.77 -10.48 2.34
CA VAL A 151 -13.00 -9.28 1.52
C VAL A 151 -14.06 -8.37 2.16
N ASN A 152 -13.83 -7.07 2.10
CA ASN A 152 -14.83 -6.09 2.54
C ASN A 152 -16.01 -5.99 1.56
N LYS A 153 -17.11 -6.68 1.84
CA LYS A 153 -18.34 -6.62 1.01
C LYS A 153 -18.94 -5.21 0.91
N ALA A 154 -18.76 -4.35 1.91
CA ALA A 154 -19.38 -3.01 1.95
C ALA A 154 -18.88 -2.08 0.84
N ILE A 155 -17.70 -2.34 0.28
CA ILE A 155 -17.11 -1.54 -0.82
C ILE A 155 -17.45 -2.09 -2.22
N ASN A 156 -18.33 -3.09 -2.33
CA ASN A 156 -18.72 -3.74 -3.58
C ASN A 156 -17.53 -4.08 -4.50
N PRO A 157 -16.58 -4.92 -4.05
CA PRO A 157 -15.34 -5.16 -4.78
C PRO A 157 -15.55 -6.03 -6.02
N SER A 158 -14.63 -5.92 -6.99
CA SER A 158 -14.65 -6.71 -8.23
C SER A 158 -14.18 -8.15 -7.98
N MET A 159 -15.09 -9.12 -8.12
CA MET A 159 -14.77 -10.54 -7.96
C MET A 159 -14.83 -11.24 -9.33
N GLU A 160 -13.73 -11.86 -9.77
CA GLU A 160 -13.65 -12.57 -11.06
C GLU A 160 -13.00 -13.94 -10.88
N PHE A 161 -13.79 -15.00 -11.03
CA PHE A 161 -13.32 -16.39 -10.97
C PHE A 161 -13.59 -17.09 -12.31
N LYS A 162 -12.53 -17.38 -13.06
CA LYS A 162 -12.54 -18.16 -14.30
C LYS A 162 -11.71 -19.42 -14.07
N LEU A 163 -12.32 -20.35 -13.35
CA LEU A 163 -11.77 -21.67 -13.08
C LEU A 163 -12.16 -22.58 -14.24
N GLU A 164 -11.17 -23.00 -15.03
CA GLU A 164 -11.40 -23.90 -16.15
C GLU A 164 -11.66 -25.32 -15.63
N SER A 165 -12.82 -25.88 -16.01
CA SER A 165 -13.23 -27.24 -15.64
C SER A 165 -12.60 -28.27 -16.59
N TYR A 166 -11.27 -28.28 -16.67
CA TYR A 166 -10.59 -29.47 -17.19
C TYR A 166 -10.65 -30.55 -16.10
N GLY A 167 -10.71 -31.83 -16.49
CA GLY A 167 -10.84 -32.98 -15.57
C GLY A 167 -9.64 -33.16 -14.65
N ARG A 168 -9.46 -32.22 -13.73
CA ARG A 168 -8.40 -32.16 -12.73
C ARG A 168 -8.85 -32.94 -11.51
N TYR A 169 -8.02 -33.90 -11.10
CA TYR A 169 -8.22 -34.59 -9.85
C TYR A 169 -7.63 -33.73 -8.74
N CYS A 170 -8.50 -33.08 -7.97
CA CYS A 170 -8.11 -32.35 -6.77
C CYS A 170 -8.48 -33.18 -5.54
N ASP A 171 -7.52 -33.33 -4.63
CA ASP A 171 -7.76 -33.95 -3.35
C ASP A 171 -8.72 -33.09 -2.51
N LYS A 172 -9.54 -33.76 -1.71
CA LYS A 172 -10.55 -33.09 -0.89
C LYS A 172 -9.92 -32.41 0.33
N CYS A 173 -10.57 -31.34 0.78
CA CYS A 173 -10.26 -30.73 2.07
C CYS A 173 -10.42 -31.74 3.21
N ASP A 174 -9.70 -31.50 4.31
CA ASP A 174 -9.86 -32.28 5.53
C ASP A 174 -11.32 -32.22 6.03
N PRO A 175 -11.92 -33.32 6.50
CA PRO A 175 -13.30 -33.32 7.01
C PRO A 175 -13.55 -32.36 8.17
N GLY A 176 -12.52 -31.99 8.92
CA GLY A 176 -12.58 -31.01 10.01
C GLY A 176 -12.67 -29.55 9.55
N CYS A 177 -12.41 -29.26 8.26
CA CYS A 177 -12.50 -27.89 7.76
C CYS A 177 -13.95 -27.40 7.72
N TYR A 178 -14.19 -26.24 8.33
CA TYR A 178 -15.51 -25.61 8.34
C TYR A 178 -16.00 -25.35 6.90
N ASN A 179 -17.23 -25.79 6.60
CA ASN A 179 -17.83 -25.77 5.26
C ASN A 179 -16.97 -26.42 4.15
N GLY A 180 -16.02 -27.29 4.51
CA GLY A 180 -15.09 -27.88 3.56
C GLY A 180 -14.17 -26.86 2.89
N SER A 181 -13.91 -25.71 3.52
CA SER A 181 -13.07 -24.63 2.98
C SER A 181 -11.60 -24.81 3.37
N CYS A 182 -10.73 -25.01 2.38
CA CYS A 182 -9.30 -25.18 2.58
C CYS A 182 -8.47 -24.61 1.41
N TRP A 183 -7.22 -24.28 1.69
CA TRP A 183 -6.24 -23.83 0.69
C TRP A 183 -5.56 -25.01 -0.02
N SER A 184 -5.45 -26.16 0.64
CA SER A 184 -4.92 -27.43 0.15
C SER A 184 -5.41 -28.58 1.08
N PRO A 185 -5.21 -29.86 0.72
CA PRO A 185 -5.56 -30.98 1.60
C PRO A 185 -4.81 -30.94 2.93
N GLY A 186 -5.40 -31.50 3.99
CA GLY A 186 -4.80 -31.54 5.33
C GLY A 186 -5.42 -30.53 6.32
N PRO A 187 -5.46 -30.85 7.62
CA PRO A 187 -6.12 -30.05 8.65
C PRO A 187 -5.46 -28.70 8.91
N GLU A 188 -4.16 -28.57 8.65
CA GLU A 188 -3.39 -27.32 8.78
C GLU A 188 -3.72 -26.29 7.69
N ASN A 189 -4.36 -26.74 6.60
CA ASN A 189 -4.67 -25.93 5.44
C ASN A 189 -6.13 -25.46 5.41
N CYS A 190 -6.91 -25.74 6.45
CA CYS A 190 -8.27 -25.23 6.58
C CYS A 190 -8.27 -23.69 6.58
N GLN A 191 -9.28 -23.09 5.95
CA GLN A 191 -9.47 -21.65 6.01
C GLN A 191 -9.78 -21.21 7.44
N THR A 192 -9.04 -20.22 7.93
CA THR A 192 -9.35 -19.58 9.22
C THR A 192 -10.42 -18.51 9.02
N PHE A 193 -11.53 -18.59 9.76
CA PHE A 193 -12.63 -17.64 9.70
C PHE A 193 -12.51 -16.60 10.81
N THR A 194 -12.61 -15.33 10.45
CA THR A 194 -12.48 -14.22 11.40
C THR A 194 -13.57 -13.17 11.28
N LYS A 195 -14.60 -13.41 10.45
CA LYS A 195 -15.73 -12.48 10.23
C LYS A 195 -17.09 -13.15 10.13
N LEU A 196 -17.24 -14.17 9.28
CA LEU A 196 -18.53 -14.83 9.02
C LEU A 196 -19.02 -15.67 10.20
N THR A 197 -18.12 -16.12 11.06
CA THR A 197 -18.44 -16.93 12.24
C THR A 197 -18.60 -16.09 13.51
N CYS A 198 -18.43 -14.77 13.42
CA CYS A 198 -18.45 -13.89 14.58
C CYS A 198 -19.86 -13.66 15.13
N ALA A 199 -19.93 -13.34 16.42
CA ALA A 199 -21.16 -12.86 17.04
C ALA A 199 -21.57 -11.51 16.44
N GLU A 200 -22.89 -11.25 16.36
CA GLU A 200 -23.44 -10.01 15.79
C GLU A 200 -22.99 -8.74 16.53
N GLN A 201 -22.58 -8.86 17.80
CA GLN A 201 -22.09 -7.75 18.61
C GLN A 201 -20.66 -7.33 18.25
N CYS A 202 -19.92 -8.13 17.47
CA CYS A 202 -18.57 -7.79 17.08
C CYS A 202 -18.58 -6.62 16.07
N SER A 203 -17.73 -5.62 16.31
CA SER A 203 -17.58 -4.47 15.41
C SER A 203 -16.87 -4.79 14.10
N GLY A 204 -16.19 -5.95 14.02
CA GLY A 204 -15.47 -6.37 12.84
C GLY A 204 -15.01 -7.82 12.90
N ARG A 205 -13.84 -8.05 13.50
CA ARG A 205 -13.18 -9.36 13.53
C ARG A 205 -13.42 -10.11 14.84
N CYS A 206 -13.23 -11.43 14.81
CA CYS A 206 -13.26 -12.27 16.00
C CYS A 206 -12.27 -13.44 15.89
N ARG A 207 -12.01 -14.07 17.03
CA ARG A 207 -11.24 -15.34 17.13
C ARG A 207 -12.16 -16.57 17.33
N GLY A 208 -13.47 -16.37 17.31
CA GLY A 208 -14.47 -17.38 17.62
C GLY A 208 -15.89 -16.81 17.63
N PRO A 209 -16.91 -17.67 17.80
CA PRO A 209 -18.30 -17.28 17.62
C PRO A 209 -18.95 -16.59 18.82
N LYS A 210 -18.27 -16.53 19.98
CA LYS A 210 -18.86 -15.94 21.19
C LYS A 210 -18.64 -14.42 21.20
N PRO A 211 -19.50 -13.63 21.86
CA PRO A 211 -19.26 -12.20 22.06
C PRO A 211 -17.94 -11.90 22.79
N SER A 212 -17.46 -12.82 23.65
CA SER A 212 -16.15 -12.72 24.32
C SER A 212 -14.95 -12.91 23.38
N ASP A 213 -15.20 -13.34 22.15
CA ASP A 213 -14.18 -13.60 21.13
C ASP A 213 -14.06 -12.43 20.13
N CYS A 214 -14.84 -11.36 20.30
CA CYS A 214 -14.72 -10.16 19.48
C CYS A 214 -13.35 -9.51 19.67
N CYS A 215 -12.75 -9.12 18.54
CA CYS A 215 -11.53 -8.34 18.52
C CYS A 215 -11.81 -6.86 18.77
N ASN A 216 -10.76 -6.12 19.12
CA ASN A 216 -10.84 -4.66 19.14
C ASN A 216 -11.16 -4.12 17.74
N GLU A 217 -11.87 -3.00 17.66
CA GLU A 217 -12.28 -2.38 16.39
C GLU A 217 -11.13 -1.92 15.50
N HIS A 218 -9.95 -1.63 16.08
CA HIS A 218 -8.74 -1.27 15.34
C HIS A 218 -7.97 -2.49 14.82
N CYS A 219 -8.42 -3.72 15.13
CA CYS A 219 -7.79 -4.94 14.61
C CYS A 219 -8.24 -5.22 13.17
N ALA A 220 -7.30 -5.72 12.37
CA ALA A 220 -7.50 -6.36 11.08
C ALA A 220 -7.02 -7.81 11.16
N ALA A 221 -7.49 -8.67 10.25
CA ALA A 221 -7.11 -10.09 10.14
C ALA A 221 -7.46 -10.99 11.34
N GLY A 222 -7.72 -10.45 12.53
CA GLY A 222 -8.08 -11.19 13.73
C GLY A 222 -7.30 -10.70 14.96
N CYS A 223 -7.40 -11.46 16.06
CA CYS A 223 -6.76 -11.12 17.33
C CYS A 223 -6.50 -12.36 18.19
N THR A 224 -5.56 -12.24 19.14
CA THR A 224 -5.38 -13.22 20.22
C THR A 224 -6.20 -12.89 21.46
N GLY A 225 -6.70 -11.65 21.57
CA GLY A 225 -7.53 -11.15 22.66
C GLY A 225 -8.24 -9.84 22.31
N PRO A 226 -9.07 -9.29 23.21
CA PRO A 226 -9.96 -8.18 22.91
C PRO A 226 -9.28 -6.80 22.89
N ARG A 227 -8.00 -6.70 23.25
CA ARG A 227 -7.29 -5.41 23.34
C ARG A 227 -6.68 -4.99 22.00
N PRO A 228 -6.50 -3.69 21.74
CA PRO A 228 -5.84 -3.18 20.54
C PRO A 228 -4.35 -3.55 20.45
N THR A 229 -3.75 -4.08 21.52
CA THR A 229 -2.38 -4.62 21.57
C THR A 229 -2.30 -6.10 21.20
N GLU A 230 -3.45 -6.77 21.05
CA GLU A 230 -3.56 -8.22 20.82
C GLU A 230 -4.06 -8.52 19.39
N CYS A 231 -4.01 -7.53 18.49
CA CYS A 231 -4.38 -7.69 17.10
C CYS A 231 -3.32 -8.49 16.33
N LEU A 232 -3.76 -9.32 15.36
CA LEU A 232 -2.86 -10.01 14.44
C LEU A 232 -2.27 -9.04 13.40
N ALA A 233 -3.00 -7.98 13.07
CA ALA A 233 -2.57 -6.83 12.28
C ALA A 233 -3.41 -5.59 12.66
N CYS A 234 -2.88 -4.38 12.50
CA CYS A 234 -3.65 -3.15 12.69
C CYS A 234 -4.41 -2.77 11.43
N ARG A 235 -5.68 -2.38 11.57
CA ARG A 235 -6.51 -1.88 10.47
C ARG A 235 -5.89 -0.64 9.84
N ASP A 236 -5.59 0.35 10.65
CA ASP A 236 -5.09 1.65 10.18
C ASP A 236 -3.61 1.83 10.51
N PHE A 237 -3.27 2.12 11.78
CA PHE A 237 -1.89 2.36 12.20
C PHE A 237 -1.48 1.55 13.42
N GLN A 238 -0.21 1.13 13.44
CA GLN A 238 0.45 0.55 14.61
C GLN A 238 1.32 1.60 15.31
N ASP A 239 1.07 1.82 16.60
CA ASP A 239 1.80 2.76 17.45
C ASP A 239 2.36 2.02 18.67
N ASP A 240 3.68 1.75 18.67
CA ASP A 240 4.38 0.99 19.72
C ASP A 240 3.67 -0.33 20.13
N GLY A 241 3.15 -1.06 19.14
CA GLY A 241 2.44 -2.33 19.34
C GLY A 241 0.96 -2.19 19.67
N THR A 242 0.41 -0.98 19.68
CA THR A 242 -1.03 -0.72 19.86
C THR A 242 -1.66 -0.27 18.53
N CYS A 243 -2.76 -0.90 18.12
CA CYS A 243 -3.50 -0.46 16.93
C CYS A 243 -4.38 0.75 17.23
N LYS A 244 -4.32 1.76 16.35
CA LYS A 244 -5.04 3.04 16.46
C LYS A 244 -5.52 3.51 15.09
N ASP A 245 -6.54 4.35 15.06
CA ASP A 245 -7.07 4.96 13.84
C ASP A 245 -6.16 6.06 13.25
N ALA A 246 -5.33 6.69 14.08
CA ALA A 246 -4.40 7.73 13.67
C ALA A 246 -3.14 7.77 14.55
N CYS A 247 -2.03 8.22 13.98
CA CYS A 247 -0.83 8.53 14.75
C CYS A 247 -1.01 9.79 15.60
N PRO A 248 -0.32 9.91 16.75
CA PRO A 248 -0.31 11.12 17.55
C PRO A 248 0.02 12.38 16.72
N PRO A 249 -0.86 13.39 16.65
CA PRO A 249 -0.69 14.55 15.78
C PRO A 249 0.51 15.40 16.22
N THR A 250 1.10 16.15 15.29
CA THR A 250 2.25 17.02 15.55
C THR A 250 1.91 18.23 16.41
N MET A 251 0.65 18.69 16.35
CA MET A 251 0.14 19.84 17.09
C MET A 251 -1.13 19.45 17.85
N LEU A 252 -1.29 19.98 19.07
CA LEU A 252 -2.46 19.82 19.90
C LEU A 252 -3.06 21.20 20.21
N TYR A 253 -4.39 21.27 20.22
CA TYR A 253 -5.09 22.47 20.66
C TYR A 253 -4.92 22.65 22.17
N ASN A 254 -4.35 23.78 22.58
CA ASN A 254 -4.25 24.15 23.98
C ASN A 254 -5.47 25.00 24.38
N PRO A 255 -6.39 24.48 25.21
CA PRO A 255 -7.61 25.19 25.57
C PRO A 255 -7.36 26.45 26.43
N ASN A 256 -6.20 26.55 27.11
CA ASN A 256 -5.87 27.71 27.94
C ASN A 256 -5.36 28.91 27.11
N THR A 257 -4.63 28.64 26.02
CA THR A 257 -4.08 29.69 25.14
C THR A 257 -4.90 29.88 23.87
N HIS A 258 -5.86 28.98 23.61
CA HIS A 258 -6.64 28.90 22.37
C HIS A 258 -5.77 28.81 21.09
N GLN A 259 -4.57 28.24 21.22
CA GLN A 259 -3.59 28.10 20.14
C GLN A 259 -3.18 26.64 19.95
N LEU A 260 -2.63 26.33 18.78
CA LEU A 260 -1.96 25.05 18.53
C LEU A 260 -0.58 25.07 19.17
N ALA A 261 -0.29 24.08 20.01
CA ALA A 261 1.00 23.84 20.62
C ALA A 261 1.61 22.53 20.11
N SER A 262 2.94 22.46 20.04
CA SER A 262 3.64 21.23 19.64
C SER A 262 3.35 20.09 20.60
N ASN A 263 3.09 18.91 20.06
CA ASN A 263 2.85 17.69 20.83
C ASN A 263 4.17 16.96 21.11
N PRO A 264 4.61 16.83 22.38
CA PRO A 264 5.84 16.08 22.71
C PRO A 264 5.77 14.60 22.33
N ASN A 265 4.57 14.05 22.20
CA ASN A 265 4.33 12.64 21.83
C ASN A 265 4.01 12.48 20.34
N ALA A 266 4.21 13.52 19.52
CA ALA A 266 3.98 13.48 18.09
C ALA A 266 4.72 12.32 17.42
N LYS A 267 4.06 11.69 16.45
CA LYS A 267 4.69 10.70 15.57
C LYS A 267 4.22 10.91 14.14
N TYR A 268 5.11 10.59 13.21
CA TYR A 268 4.84 10.64 11.79
C TYR A 268 4.24 9.33 11.31
N THR A 269 3.33 9.42 10.35
CA THR A 269 2.79 8.27 9.63
C THR A 269 3.83 7.77 8.63
N PHE A 270 4.21 6.49 8.73
CA PHE A 270 5.08 5.81 7.78
C PHE A 270 4.43 4.49 7.36
N GLY A 271 3.83 4.46 6.17
CA GLY A 271 2.96 3.37 5.76
C GLY A 271 1.81 3.20 6.76
N ALA A 272 1.75 2.03 7.40
CA ALA A 272 0.76 1.71 8.44
C ALA A 272 1.34 1.71 9.87
N THR A 273 2.43 2.44 10.10
CA THR A 273 3.11 2.52 11.40
C THR A 273 3.37 3.97 11.81
N CYS A 274 3.35 4.24 13.11
CA CYS A 274 3.71 5.53 13.68
C CYS A 274 5.18 5.55 14.10
N VAL A 275 5.97 6.46 13.55
CA VAL A 275 7.42 6.57 13.81
C VAL A 275 7.77 7.95 14.38
N LYS A 276 8.72 8.00 15.31
CA LYS A 276 9.18 9.29 15.87
C LYS A 276 9.96 10.12 14.85
N ASN A 277 10.76 9.47 14.01
CA ASN A 277 11.55 10.09 12.95
C ASN A 277 11.31 9.33 11.65
N CYS A 278 11.25 10.04 10.52
CA CYS A 278 11.18 9.38 9.22
C CYS A 278 12.48 8.62 8.91
N PRO A 279 12.40 7.45 8.24
CA PRO A 279 13.59 6.72 7.80
C PRO A 279 14.45 7.53 6.83
N HIS A 280 15.70 7.09 6.63
CA HIS A 280 16.61 7.72 5.67
C HIS A 280 16.01 7.73 4.26
N ASN A 281 16.22 8.83 3.51
CA ASN A 281 15.62 9.12 2.19
C ASN A 281 14.09 9.37 2.17
N TYR A 282 13.46 9.62 3.32
CA TYR A 282 12.09 10.09 3.38
C TYR A 282 12.02 11.54 3.84
N VAL A 283 10.99 12.24 3.37
CA VAL A 283 10.70 13.65 3.61
C VAL A 283 9.42 13.72 4.46
N VAL A 284 9.42 14.61 5.45
CA VAL A 284 8.25 14.90 6.28
C VAL A 284 7.32 15.85 5.52
N THR A 285 6.03 15.53 5.48
CA THR A 285 5.00 16.44 4.98
C THR A 285 4.41 17.30 6.10
N ASP A 286 3.78 18.42 5.75
CA ASP A 286 3.08 19.30 6.69
C ASP A 286 1.95 18.57 7.46
N HIS A 287 1.41 17.49 6.91
CA HIS A 287 0.39 16.65 7.55
C HIS A 287 0.97 15.52 8.42
N GLY A 288 2.29 15.52 8.65
CA GLY A 288 2.94 14.54 9.53
C GLY A 288 3.08 13.15 8.91
N ALA A 289 3.38 13.07 7.61
CA ALA A 289 3.66 11.81 6.91
C ALA A 289 5.08 11.73 6.37
N CYS A 290 5.64 10.53 6.33
CA CYS A 290 6.93 10.23 5.71
C CYS A 290 6.71 9.80 4.26
N VAL A 291 7.13 10.60 3.29
CA VAL A 291 7.00 10.32 1.85
C VAL A 291 8.35 10.31 1.14
N ARG A 292 8.47 9.54 0.05
CA ARG A 292 9.72 9.51 -0.76
C ARG A 292 9.85 10.70 -1.69
N THR A 293 8.71 11.21 -2.15
CA THR A 293 8.64 12.30 -3.10
C THR A 293 7.64 13.30 -2.56
N CYS A 294 8.03 14.57 -2.54
CA CYS A 294 7.12 15.67 -2.28
C CYS A 294 5.93 15.63 -3.26
N SER A 295 4.76 16.07 -2.81
CA SER A 295 3.63 16.31 -3.72
C SER A 295 4.06 17.32 -4.79
N GLY A 296 3.45 17.30 -5.98
CA GLY A 296 3.89 18.14 -7.11
C GLY A 296 3.94 19.65 -6.84
N ASN A 297 3.32 20.10 -5.74
CA ASN A 297 3.30 21.48 -5.30
C ASN A 297 4.34 21.79 -4.20
N THR A 298 5.11 20.81 -3.71
CA THR A 298 6.08 20.97 -2.62
C THR A 298 7.50 20.60 -3.08
N HIS A 299 8.52 21.20 -2.47
CA HIS A 299 9.93 20.91 -2.76
C HIS A 299 10.70 20.64 -1.46
N GLU A 300 11.71 19.79 -1.53
CA GLU A 300 12.51 19.43 -0.36
C GLU A 300 13.30 20.63 0.18
N VAL A 301 13.15 20.88 1.48
CA VAL A 301 13.90 21.84 2.27
C VAL A 301 14.52 21.10 3.45
N GLU A 302 15.78 21.37 3.78
CA GLU A 302 16.45 20.77 4.93
C GLU A 302 16.53 21.82 6.07
N GLU A 303 15.76 21.63 7.15
CA GLU A 303 15.75 22.51 8.34
C GLU A 303 16.12 21.68 9.57
N ASN A 304 17.18 22.07 10.30
CA ASN A 304 17.68 21.37 11.49
C ASN A 304 17.95 19.85 11.30
N GLY A 305 18.35 19.42 10.10
CA GLY A 305 18.60 18.02 9.76
C GLY A 305 17.34 17.20 9.42
N VAL A 306 16.17 17.85 9.32
CA VAL A 306 14.90 17.24 8.88
C VAL A 306 14.57 17.75 7.48
N ARG A 307 14.34 16.83 6.53
CA ARG A 307 13.84 17.18 5.18
C ARG A 307 12.33 17.34 5.23
N SER A 308 11.82 18.52 4.87
CA SER A 308 10.39 18.88 4.86
C SER A 308 9.98 19.46 3.49
N GLY A 309 8.74 19.24 3.07
CA GLY A 309 8.17 19.83 1.85
C GLY A 309 7.23 20.99 2.15
N GLN A 310 7.62 22.25 1.88
CA GLN A 310 6.81 23.44 2.21
C GLN A 310 6.61 24.41 1.03
N VAL A 311 5.35 24.66 0.64
CA VAL A 311 4.93 25.70 -0.32
C VAL A 311 3.54 26.24 0.06
N SER A 312 3.42 27.57 0.18
CA SER A 312 2.19 28.28 0.54
C SER A 312 1.44 28.86 -0.63
N PHE A 313 2.12 29.08 -1.77
CA PHE A 313 1.48 29.50 -3.01
C PHE A 313 2.18 28.86 -4.21
N ALA A 314 1.41 28.21 -5.08
CA ALA A 314 1.91 27.56 -6.28
C ALA A 314 1.06 27.94 -7.51
N ALA A 315 1.72 28.41 -8.57
CA ALA A 315 1.13 28.57 -9.90
C ALA A 315 2.03 27.86 -10.92
N LEU A 316 1.58 26.69 -11.38
CA LEU A 316 2.38 25.77 -12.18
C LEU A 316 1.63 25.33 -13.44
N ASN A 317 2.31 25.32 -14.58
CA ASN A 317 1.84 24.73 -15.84
C ASN A 317 0.49 25.28 -16.35
N MET A 318 0.23 26.57 -16.15
CA MET A 318 -0.99 27.24 -16.62
C MET A 318 -0.73 27.98 -17.93
N ALA A 319 -0.89 27.29 -19.06
CA ALA A 319 -0.55 27.78 -20.40
C ALA A 319 -1.33 29.04 -20.87
N HIS A 320 -2.49 29.32 -20.27
CA HIS A 320 -3.35 30.46 -20.64
C HIS A 320 -3.34 31.61 -19.62
N LEU A 321 -2.63 31.45 -18.50
CA LEU A 321 -2.62 32.44 -17.43
C LEU A 321 -1.66 33.57 -17.80
N LYS A 322 -2.17 34.80 -17.90
CA LYS A 322 -1.38 36.00 -18.27
C LYS A 322 -0.91 36.82 -17.08
N TYR A 323 -1.72 36.88 -16.03
CA TYR A 323 -1.43 37.60 -14.78
C TYR A 323 -2.04 36.86 -13.60
N LEU A 324 -1.44 36.98 -12.41
CA LEU A 324 -1.92 36.33 -11.18
C LEU A 324 -3.12 37.05 -10.55
N GLY A 325 -3.26 38.37 -10.77
CA GLY A 325 -4.44 39.12 -10.32
C GLY A 325 -4.56 39.32 -8.80
N LEU A 326 -3.49 39.07 -8.04
CA LEU A 326 -3.48 39.08 -6.57
C LEU A 326 -3.38 40.51 -5.99
N GLN A 327 -4.24 41.42 -6.42
CA GLN A 327 -4.15 42.86 -6.09
C GLN A 327 -4.40 43.19 -4.61
N SER A 328 -5.04 42.26 -3.88
CA SER A 328 -5.32 42.41 -2.44
C SER A 328 -4.35 41.65 -1.54
N LEU A 329 -3.39 40.90 -2.12
CA LEU A 329 -2.41 40.14 -1.33
C LEU A 329 -1.41 41.11 -0.70
N ARG A 330 -1.25 41.02 0.63
CA ARG A 330 -0.40 41.93 1.41
C ARG A 330 0.71 41.23 2.19
N GLU A 331 0.53 39.95 2.52
CA GLU A 331 1.45 39.18 3.36
C GLU A 331 1.30 37.67 3.05
N ILE A 332 2.40 36.93 3.14
CA ILE A 332 2.45 35.46 3.18
C ILE A 332 3.10 35.05 4.50
N SER A 333 2.29 34.62 5.46
CA SER A 333 2.70 34.48 6.86
C SER A 333 3.64 33.29 7.15
N ASP A 334 3.62 32.23 6.33
CA ASP A 334 4.55 31.08 6.40
C ASP A 334 4.62 30.37 5.03
N GLY A 335 5.64 29.52 4.82
CA GLY A 335 5.91 28.70 3.63
C GLY A 335 6.27 29.44 2.33
N ASN A 336 6.72 28.69 1.31
CA ASN A 336 7.39 29.23 0.11
C ASN A 336 6.45 29.55 -1.06
N VAL A 337 6.93 30.33 -2.03
CA VAL A 337 6.21 30.61 -3.28
C VAL A 337 6.87 29.91 -4.46
N VAL A 338 6.09 29.23 -5.31
CA VAL A 338 6.58 28.65 -6.56
C VAL A 338 5.72 29.10 -7.73
N VAL A 339 6.33 29.76 -8.71
CA VAL A 339 5.66 30.20 -9.94
C VAL A 339 6.50 29.76 -11.13
N LYS A 340 6.12 28.65 -11.77
CA LYS A 340 6.97 28.02 -12.78
C LYS A 340 6.18 27.44 -13.95
N ASP A 341 6.79 27.42 -15.13
CA ASP A 341 6.30 26.75 -16.32
C ASP A 341 4.94 27.32 -16.82
N ASN A 342 4.72 28.63 -16.65
CA ASN A 342 3.53 29.33 -17.16
C ASN A 342 3.91 30.22 -18.35
N SER A 343 3.80 29.66 -19.56
CA SER A 343 4.37 30.24 -20.79
C SER A 343 3.85 31.63 -21.18
N GLN A 344 2.67 32.04 -20.70
CA GLN A 344 2.08 33.36 -20.96
C GLN A 344 2.07 34.29 -19.74
N LEU A 345 2.59 33.85 -18.59
CA LEU A 345 2.46 34.57 -17.34
C LEU A 345 3.54 35.64 -17.18
N CYS A 346 3.11 36.91 -17.21
CA CYS A 346 3.96 38.08 -17.03
C CYS A 346 4.00 38.53 -15.56
N TYR A 347 4.94 39.43 -15.23
CA TYR A 347 5.09 40.05 -13.90
C TYR A 347 5.39 39.08 -12.75
N THR A 348 6.21 38.07 -12.99
CA THR A 348 6.51 37.02 -12.00
C THR A 348 7.82 37.24 -11.23
N ASN A 349 8.44 38.43 -11.27
CA ASN A 349 9.77 38.67 -10.70
C ASN A 349 9.90 38.13 -9.25
N GLY A 350 10.92 37.31 -9.01
CA GLY A 350 11.23 36.73 -7.70
C GLY A 350 11.37 37.76 -6.58
N ASP A 351 11.90 38.95 -6.88
CA ASP A 351 12.08 40.00 -5.87
C ASP A 351 10.77 40.59 -5.36
N HIS A 352 9.68 40.50 -6.15
CA HIS A 352 8.36 40.95 -5.71
C HIS A 352 7.86 40.13 -4.52
N TRP A 353 8.10 38.82 -4.51
CA TRP A 353 7.66 37.92 -3.46
C TRP A 353 8.41 38.12 -2.15
N LYS A 354 9.68 38.53 -2.21
CA LYS A 354 10.47 38.84 -1.00
C LYS A 354 9.83 39.93 -0.14
N GLY A 355 9.16 40.90 -0.76
CA GLY A 355 8.44 41.96 -0.05
C GLY A 355 7.13 41.52 0.62
N LEU A 356 6.66 40.30 0.35
CA LEU A 356 5.44 39.74 0.92
C LEU A 356 5.72 38.72 2.04
N PHE A 357 6.97 38.29 2.20
CA PHE A 357 7.34 37.30 3.21
C PHE A 357 7.47 37.93 4.60
N ARG A 358 6.98 37.20 5.60
CA ARG A 358 7.06 37.59 7.01
C ARG A 358 8.28 36.98 7.72
N LEU A 359 8.76 35.85 7.24
CA LEU A 359 9.87 35.11 7.83
C LEU A 359 11.08 35.12 6.88
N ASP A 360 12.27 35.38 7.42
CA ASP A 360 13.52 35.42 6.65
C ASP A 360 13.87 34.09 5.97
N LYS A 361 13.24 32.99 6.41
CA LYS A 361 13.42 31.64 5.84
C LYS A 361 12.57 31.35 4.60
N GLN A 362 11.61 32.21 4.26
CA GLN A 362 10.76 32.02 3.08
C GLN A 362 11.50 32.38 1.80
N SER A 363 11.21 31.64 0.73
CA SER A 363 11.83 31.83 -0.57
C SER A 363 10.82 31.74 -1.71
N SER A 364 11.13 32.40 -2.82
CA SER A 364 10.36 32.32 -4.06
C SER A 364 11.17 31.65 -5.16
N ARG A 365 10.62 30.62 -5.80
CA ARG A 365 11.21 29.97 -6.97
C ARG A 365 10.39 30.31 -8.20
N VAL A 366 10.98 31.11 -9.09
CA VAL A 366 10.36 31.56 -10.33
C VAL A 366 11.21 31.11 -11.51
N GLY A 367 10.62 30.46 -12.50
CA GLY A 367 11.35 30.01 -13.69
C GLY A 367 10.44 29.58 -14.82
N ASN A 368 10.96 29.56 -16.06
CA ASN A 368 10.21 29.10 -17.24
C ASN A 368 8.82 29.75 -17.44
N ASN A 369 8.66 31.02 -17.02
CA ASN A 369 7.48 31.83 -17.34
C ASN A 369 7.78 32.78 -18.51
N ALA A 370 6.81 33.60 -18.93
CA ALA A 370 7.05 34.61 -19.97
C ALA A 370 8.15 35.59 -19.54
N ASP A 371 9.10 35.86 -20.44
CA ASP A 371 10.22 36.76 -20.15
C ASP A 371 9.81 38.24 -20.27
N ILE A 372 10.55 39.11 -19.58
CA ILE A 372 10.28 40.55 -19.55
C ILE A 372 10.23 41.16 -20.97
N SER A 373 11.04 40.64 -21.90
CA SER A 373 11.07 41.17 -23.27
C SER A 373 9.83 40.78 -24.09
N THR A 374 9.26 39.59 -23.88
CA THR A 374 7.98 39.19 -24.49
C THR A 374 6.81 39.92 -23.85
N CYS A 375 6.83 40.13 -22.52
CA CYS A 375 5.78 40.86 -21.81
C CYS A 375 5.69 42.33 -22.27
N GLY A 376 6.84 43.02 -22.39
CA GLY A 376 6.87 44.41 -22.85
C GLY A 376 6.42 44.61 -24.30
N LYS A 377 6.59 43.61 -25.17
CA LYS A 377 6.12 43.66 -26.57
C LYS A 377 4.61 43.40 -26.72
N GLN A 378 3.97 42.78 -25.73
CA GLN A 378 2.54 42.48 -25.77
C GLN A 378 1.66 43.58 -25.16
N GLY A 379 2.24 44.70 -24.72
CA GLY A 379 1.51 45.79 -24.06
C GLY A 379 0.82 45.36 -22.77
N GLN A 380 1.31 44.27 -22.16
CA GLN A 380 0.80 43.70 -20.92
C GLN A 380 1.63 44.18 -19.77
#